data_AF-A0A523DC93-F1
#
_entry.id   AF-A0A523DC93-F1
#
_cell.length_a   1.000
_cell.length_b   1.000
_cell.length_c   1.000
_cell.angle_alpha   90.00
_cell.angle_beta   90.00
_cell.angle_gamma   90.00
#
_symmetry.space_group_name_H-M   'P 1'
#
loop_
_entity.id
_entity.type
_entity.pdbx_description
1 polymer ?
#
loop_
_entity_poly.entity_id
_entity_poly.type
_entity_poly.pdbx_seq_one_letter_code
_entity_poly.pdbx_strand_id
1 'polypeptide(L)'
;MSTLSLRLPVSLHRHLRVLAEREGISINQLITSAVGEKIAALDTLEYLQARAQRGKRKAFEAVLAKVPDVEPPEFDRLPDKRLQPTKARGGVKKRAKRSRLRG
;
A
#
# COMPACT_ATOMS: atom_id res chain seq x y z
N MET A 1 30.26 0.40 -4.87
CA MET A 1 29.12 1.34 -4.99
C MET A 1 29.63 2.62 -5.63
N SER A 2 28.84 3.23 -6.52
CA SER A 2 29.14 4.55 -7.07
C SER A 2 28.64 5.65 -6.12
N THR A 3 29.34 6.78 -6.06
CA THR A 3 28.95 7.93 -5.24
C THR A 3 28.14 8.92 -6.07
N LEU A 4 26.99 9.33 -5.54
CA LEU A 4 26.12 10.35 -6.15
C LEU A 4 26.06 11.57 -5.22
N SER A 5 26.52 12.72 -5.70
CA SER A 5 26.43 13.99 -4.97
C SER A 5 25.34 14.86 -5.59
N LEU A 6 24.35 15.22 -4.79
CA LEU A 6 23.17 15.97 -5.23
C LEU A 6 22.76 16.99 -4.18
N ARG A 7 22.22 18.14 -4.62
CA ARG A 7 21.70 19.18 -3.73
C ARG A 7 20.19 19.05 -3.62
N LEU A 8 19.70 18.96 -2.38
CA LEU A 8 18.27 18.92 -2.09
C LEU A 8 17.79 20.26 -1.54
N PRO A 9 16.54 20.66 -1.80
CA PRO A 9 15.90 21.75 -1.07
C PRO A 9 15.97 21.52 0.45
N VAL A 10 16.18 22.59 1.23
CA VAL A 10 16.33 22.51 2.70
C VAL A 10 15.11 21.86 3.35
N SER A 11 13.91 22.17 2.86
CA SER A 11 12.65 21.57 3.32
C SER A 11 12.63 20.05 3.16
N LEU A 12 13.08 19.57 2.00
CA LEU A 12 13.12 18.14 1.69
C LEU A 12 14.18 17.42 2.53
N HIS A 13 15.38 17.99 2.65
CA HIS A 13 16.42 17.43 3.50
C HIS A 13 15.98 17.33 4.97
N ARG A 14 15.29 18.35 5.49
CA ARG A 14 14.73 18.32 6.85
C ARG A 14 13.68 17.21 7.00
N HIS A 15 12.82 17.03 6.00
CA HIS A 15 11.81 15.99 6.03
C HIS A 15 12.43 14.58 6.00
N LEU A 16 13.42 14.37 5.14
CA LEU A 16 14.18 13.10 5.07
C LEU A 16 14.87 12.77 6.40
N ARG A 17 15.43 13.78 7.07
CA ARG A 17 16.03 13.60 8.40
C ARG A 17 15.01 13.08 9.42
N VAL A 18 13.84 13.71 9.49
CA VAL A 18 12.77 13.29 10.42
C VAL A 18 12.29 11.87 10.12
N LEU A 19 12.16 11.50 8.85
CA LEU A 19 11.77 10.12 8.47
C LEU A 19 12.85 9.11 8.84
N ALA A 20 14.11 9.40 8.51
CA ALA A 20 15.24 8.53 8.82
C ALA A 20 15.39 8.31 10.33
N GLU A 21 15.21 9.35 11.15
CA GLU A 21 15.18 9.26 12.62
C GLU A 21 14.05 8.37 13.12
N ARG A 22 12.85 8.48 12.55
CA ARG A 22 11.69 7.64 12.90
C ARG A 22 11.89 6.18 12.54
N GLU A 23 12.59 5.90 11.45
CA GLU A 23 12.89 4.54 10.99
C GLU A 23 14.18 3.96 11.60
N GLY A 24 14.97 4.78 12.30
CA GLY A 24 16.23 4.34 12.93
C GLY A 24 17.34 4.04 11.92
N ILE A 25 17.30 4.65 10.73
CA ILE A 25 18.28 4.45 9.65
C ILE A 25 18.96 5.77 9.25
N SER A 26 20.06 5.69 8.50
CA SER A 26 20.71 6.89 7.95
C SER A 26 19.90 7.48 6.78
N ILE A 27 20.06 8.79 6.54
CA ILE A 27 19.46 9.47 5.37
C ILE A 27 19.88 8.80 4.05
N ASN A 28 21.14 8.35 3.94
CA ASN A 28 21.64 7.69 2.74
C ASN A 28 20.96 6.33 2.50
N GLN A 29 20.72 5.55 3.56
CA GLN A 29 19.97 4.29 3.47
C GLN A 29 18.52 4.55 3.07
N LEU A 30 17.87 5.55 3.68
CA LEU A 30 16.51 5.95 3.32
C LEU A 30 16.41 6.34 1.83
N ILE A 31 17.32 7.19 1.34
CA ILE A 31 17.36 7.61 -0.06
C ILE A 31 17.58 6.40 -0.98
N THR A 32 18.50 5.50 -0.60
CA THR A 32 18.81 4.31 -1.42
C THR A 32 17.60 3.37 -1.52
N SER A 33 16.89 3.13 -0.41
CA SER A 33 15.65 2.34 -0.42
C SER A 33 14.58 3.01 -1.27
N ALA A 34 14.32 4.29 -1.03
CA ALA A 34 13.28 5.03 -1.75
C ALA A 34 13.53 5.08 -3.27
N VAL A 35 14.80 5.21 -3.69
CA VAL A 35 15.18 5.16 -5.11
C VAL A 35 14.93 3.76 -5.67
N GLY A 36 15.35 2.70 -4.96
CA GLY A 36 15.08 1.32 -5.38
C GLY A 36 13.58 1.03 -5.51
N GLU A 37 12.78 1.46 -4.54
CA GLU A 37 11.31 1.33 -4.57
C GLU A 37 10.70 2.10 -5.74
N LYS A 38 11.18 3.32 -6.02
CA LYS A 38 10.68 4.13 -7.14
C LYS A 38 11.01 3.48 -8.48
N ILE A 39 12.21 2.94 -8.64
CA ILE A 39 12.61 2.19 -9.85
C ILE A 39 11.71 0.97 -10.02
N ALA A 40 11.58 0.14 -8.99
CA ALA A 40 10.74 -1.05 -9.03
C ALA A 40 9.27 -0.73 -9.40
N ALA A 41 8.72 0.36 -8.86
CA ALA A 41 7.37 0.80 -9.18
C ALA A 41 7.22 1.24 -10.65
N LEU A 42 8.20 1.96 -11.20
CA LEU A 42 8.19 2.40 -12.59
C LEU A 42 8.36 1.23 -13.56
N ASP A 43 9.32 0.34 -13.31
CA ASP A 43 9.58 -0.83 -14.12
C ASP A 43 8.37 -1.78 -14.13
N THR A 44 7.72 -1.96 -12.98
CA THR A 44 6.50 -2.77 -12.87
C THR A 44 5.36 -2.17 -13.68
N LEU A 45 5.19 -0.84 -13.64
CA LEU A 45 4.18 -0.15 -14.43
C LEU A 45 4.41 -0.38 -15.93
N GLU A 46 5.65 -0.19 -16.39
CA GLU A 46 6.02 -0.41 -17.79
C GLU A 46 5.76 -1.86 -18.22
N TYR A 47 6.19 -2.83 -17.41
CA TYR A 47 5.95 -4.24 -17.66
C TYR A 47 4.46 -4.57 -17.80
N LEU A 48 3.62 -4.07 -16.88
CA LEU A 48 2.18 -4.30 -16.90
C LEU A 48 1.53 -3.66 -18.13
N GLN A 49 1.95 -2.46 -18.51
CA GLN A 49 1.47 -1.79 -19.73
C GLN A 49 1.81 -2.60 -20.98
N ALA A 50 3.07 -3.01 -21.13
CA ALA A 50 3.51 -3.85 -22.25
C ALA A 50 2.82 -5.22 -22.27
N ARG A 51 2.54 -5.80 -21.09
CA ARG A 51 1.78 -7.05 -20.98
C ARG A 51 0.32 -6.87 -21.38
N ALA A 52 -0.31 -5.78 -20.95
CA ALA A 52 -1.70 -5.46 -21.23
C ALA A 52 -1.95 -5.28 -22.73
N GLN A 53 -1.03 -4.66 -23.46
CA GLN A 53 -1.12 -4.50 -24.93
C GLN A 53 -1.16 -5.85 -25.68
N ARG A 54 -0.57 -6.90 -25.10
CA ARG A 54 -0.61 -8.26 -25.64
C ARG A 54 -1.89 -9.02 -25.28
N GLY A 55 -2.72 -8.47 -24.40
CA GLY A 55 -3.96 -9.08 -23.96
C GLY A 55 -5.07 -8.92 -24.99
N LYS A 56 -5.88 -9.98 -25.19
CA LYS A 56 -7.09 -9.92 -26.02
C LYS A 56 -8.31 -10.23 -25.15
N ARG A 57 -9.17 -9.23 -24.93
CA ARG A 57 -10.35 -9.37 -24.06
C ARG A 57 -11.25 -10.54 -24.47
N LYS A 58 -11.54 -10.69 -25.76
CA LYS A 58 -12.34 -11.80 -26.29
C LYS A 58 -11.73 -13.17 -25.99
N ALA A 59 -10.40 -13.30 -26.08
CA ALA A 59 -9.73 -14.56 -25.76
C ALA A 59 -9.81 -14.89 -24.27
N PHE A 60 -9.69 -13.87 -23.41
CA PHE A 60 -9.88 -14.00 -21.96
C PHE A 60 -11.31 -14.46 -21.63
N GLU A 61 -12.32 -13.84 -22.20
CA GLU A 61 -13.74 -14.22 -22.00
C GLU A 61 -14.03 -15.62 -22.54
N ALA A 62 -13.48 -16.00 -23.69
CA ALA A 62 -13.62 -17.35 -24.24
C ALA A 62 -13.01 -18.43 -23.34
N VAL A 63 -11.94 -18.11 -22.60
CA VAL A 63 -11.38 -19.02 -21.58
C VAL A 63 -12.29 -19.08 -20.36
N LEU A 64 -12.79 -17.93 -19.87
CA LEU A 64 -13.71 -17.89 -18.72
C LEU A 64 -15.02 -18.64 -18.98
N ALA A 65 -15.54 -18.61 -20.21
CA ALA A 65 -16.76 -19.34 -20.58
C ALA A 65 -16.63 -20.87 -20.47
N LYS A 66 -15.40 -21.40 -20.32
CA LYS A 66 -15.16 -22.83 -20.06
C LYS A 66 -15.34 -23.21 -18.59
N VAL A 67 -15.38 -22.23 -17.69
CA VAL A 67 -15.62 -22.46 -16.26
C VAL A 67 -17.11 -22.71 -16.08
N PRO A 68 -17.53 -23.83 -15.45
CA PRO A 68 -18.93 -24.10 -15.18
C PRO A 68 -19.55 -23.02 -14.29
N ASP A 69 -20.76 -22.59 -14.62
CA ASP A 69 -21.55 -21.66 -13.81
C ASP A 69 -22.22 -22.42 -12.66
N VAL A 70 -21.43 -22.73 -11.63
CA VAL A 70 -21.87 -23.46 -10.43
C VAL A 70 -21.35 -22.78 -9.17
N GLU A 71 -22.03 -23.01 -8.05
CA GLU A 71 -21.59 -22.50 -6.76
C GLU A 71 -20.16 -22.97 -6.41
N PRO A 72 -19.27 -22.07 -5.97
CA PRO A 72 -17.95 -22.45 -5.51
C PRO A 72 -18.00 -23.44 -4.34
N PRO A 73 -17.01 -24.35 -4.23
CA PRO A 73 -16.82 -25.18 -3.04
C PRO A 73 -16.71 -24.33 -1.77
N GLU A 74 -17.08 -24.88 -0.61
CA GLU A 74 -17.13 -24.12 0.65
C GLU A 74 -15.83 -23.39 1.01
N PHE A 75 -14.67 -23.98 0.70
CA PHE A 75 -13.36 -23.40 0.95
C PHE A 75 -12.99 -22.24 0.00
N ASP A 76 -13.67 -22.12 -1.13
CA ASP A 76 -13.45 -21.09 -2.17
C ASP A 76 -14.57 -20.03 -2.18
N ARG A 77 -15.58 -20.19 -1.32
CA ARG A 77 -16.62 -19.19 -1.13
C ARG A 77 -16.03 -17.96 -0.46
N LEU A 78 -16.38 -16.79 -1.00
CA LEU A 78 -16.07 -15.52 -0.34
C LEU A 78 -16.72 -15.49 1.06
N PRO A 79 -16.05 -14.91 2.07
CA PRO A 79 -16.67 -14.68 3.37
C PRO A 79 -17.95 -13.86 3.20
N ASP A 80 -18.99 -14.19 3.97
CA ASP A 80 -20.24 -13.43 3.99
C ASP A 80 -19.92 -11.93 4.14
N LYS A 81 -20.52 -11.08 3.30
CA LYS A 81 -20.31 -9.62 3.31
C LYS A 81 -20.60 -9.02 4.70
N ARG A 82 -21.39 -9.70 5.53
CA ARG A 82 -21.68 -9.34 6.94
C ARG A 82 -20.50 -9.56 7.90
N LEU A 83 -19.51 -10.36 7.52
CA LEU A 83 -18.31 -10.68 8.30
C LEU A 83 -17.07 -9.91 7.83
N GLN A 84 -17.22 -8.99 6.86
CA GLN A 84 -16.11 -8.08 6.54
C GLN A 84 -15.88 -7.17 7.74
N PRO A 85 -14.64 -7.08 8.29
CA PRO A 85 -14.33 -6.06 9.28
C PRO A 85 -14.52 -4.72 8.61
N THR A 86 -15.67 -4.09 8.86
CA THR A 86 -15.89 -2.69 8.51
C THR A 86 -14.75 -1.93 9.14
N LYS A 87 -13.89 -1.31 8.33
CA LYS A 87 -12.84 -0.43 8.82
C LYS A 87 -13.51 0.56 9.77
N ALA A 88 -13.32 0.37 11.08
CA ALA A 88 -13.82 1.23 12.12
C ALA A 88 -13.13 2.60 11.95
N ARG A 89 -13.72 3.43 11.09
CA ARG A 89 -13.36 4.83 10.96
C ARG A 89 -13.91 5.55 12.17
N GLY A 90 -13.01 5.87 13.09
CA GLY A 90 -13.08 7.13 13.83
C GLY A 90 -13.52 7.05 15.27
N GLY A 91 -12.61 7.47 16.16
CA GLY A 91 -13.00 8.26 17.32
C GLY A 91 -12.52 7.72 18.65
N VAL A 92 -11.22 7.88 18.94
CA VAL A 92 -10.73 7.99 20.31
C VAL A 92 -11.48 9.17 20.96
N LYS A 93 -12.51 8.90 21.77
CA LYS A 93 -13.02 9.90 22.72
C LYS A 93 -12.36 9.69 24.06
N LYS A 94 -11.23 10.37 24.26
CA LYS A 94 -10.81 10.80 25.60
C LYS A 94 -11.95 11.65 26.19
N ARG A 95 -12.51 11.25 27.33
CA ARG A 95 -13.23 12.19 28.20
C ARG A 95 -12.66 12.11 29.61
N ALA A 96 -11.78 13.06 29.86
CA ALA A 96 -11.31 13.45 31.17
C ALA A 96 -12.47 13.99 32.03
N LYS A 97 -12.33 13.77 33.35
CA LYS A 97 -12.93 14.48 34.49
C LYS A 97 -14.45 14.70 34.47
N ARG A 98 -15.13 13.94 35.33
CA ARG A 98 -16.27 14.45 36.11
C ARG A 98 -15.95 14.29 37.59
N SER A 99 -15.52 15.39 38.21
CA SER A 99 -15.69 15.59 39.64
C SER A 99 -17.18 15.49 39.95
N ARG A 100 -17.57 14.56 40.82
CA ARG A 100 -18.84 14.62 41.52
C ARG A 100 -18.59 14.29 42.97
N LEU A 101 -18.64 15.36 43.75
CA LEU A 101 -19.02 15.42 45.16
C LEU A 101 -19.92 14.25 45.57
N ARG A 102 -19.56 13.60 46.68
CA ARG A 102 -20.36 12.85 47.68
C ARG A 102 -19.34 12.12 48.57
N GLY A 103 -19.22 12.37 49.86
CA GLY A 103 -19.87 13.30 50.77
C GLY A 103 -18.98 13.52 51.98
#